data_AF-A0A951GZF4-F1
#
_entry.id   AF-A0A951GZF4-F1
#
_cell.length_a   1.000
_cell.length_b   1.000
_cell.length_c   1.000
_cell.angle_alpha   90.00
_cell.angle_beta   90.00
_cell.angle_gamma   90.00
#
_symmetry.space_group_name_H-M   'P 1'
#
loop_
_entity.id
_entity.type
_entity.pdbx_description
1 polymer ?
#
loop_
_entity_poly.entity_id
_entity_poly.type
_entity_poly.pdbx_seq_one_letter_code
_entity_poly.pdbx_strand_id
1 'polypeptide(L)'
;MRDAPSAEVLAGQAPALLASFDLSETRALALVRAAREVAGGRVDLHSPDHERGWRRLRMIRGIGSWTVQTLALTGQGRLDQLPAGDLAFLKLVGRLRVGDPWARATEDEVSEFFAPYAPWAGIAGVHALRSGAGGAASSLKG
;
A
#
# COMPACT_ATOMS: atom_id res chain seq x y z
N MET A 1 -7.06 15.58 -8.65
CA MET A 1 -5.61 15.86 -8.60
C MET A 1 -5.08 15.71 -10.02
N ARG A 2 -5.08 16.78 -10.82
CA ARG A 2 -4.67 16.76 -12.24
C ARG A 2 -3.26 17.36 -12.47
N ASP A 3 -2.60 17.75 -11.38
CA ASP A 3 -1.34 18.51 -11.45
C ASP A 3 -0.10 17.68 -11.11
N ALA A 4 -0.24 16.36 -11.00
CA ALA A 4 0.91 15.48 -10.82
C ALA A 4 1.71 15.37 -12.13
N PRO A 5 3.05 15.37 -12.09
CA PRO A 5 3.86 15.18 -13.29
C PRO A 5 3.60 13.79 -13.90
N SER A 6 3.64 13.72 -15.23
CA SER A 6 3.45 12.44 -15.93
C SER A 6 4.61 11.47 -15.67
N ALA A 7 4.41 10.20 -16.02
CA ALA A 7 5.47 9.20 -15.92
C ALA A 7 6.67 9.56 -16.81
N GLU A 8 6.45 10.14 -17.99
CA GLU A 8 7.51 10.58 -18.91
C GLU A 8 8.35 11.70 -18.27
N VAL A 9 7.69 12.68 -17.64
CA VAL A 9 8.37 13.76 -16.92
C VAL A 9 9.24 13.20 -15.80
N LEU A 10 8.68 12.32 -14.96
CA LEU A 10 9.40 11.71 -13.83
C LEU A 10 10.53 10.77 -14.27
N ALA A 11 10.34 10.04 -15.37
CA ALA A 11 11.33 9.09 -15.89
C ALA A 11 12.63 9.78 -16.34
N GLY A 12 12.51 11.03 -16.80
CA GLY A 12 13.62 11.89 -17.23
C GLY A 12 14.32 12.64 -16.10
N GLN A 13 13.79 12.64 -14.87
CA GLN A 13 14.41 13.37 -13.77
C GLN A 13 15.62 12.63 -13.18
N ALA A 14 16.60 13.42 -12.75
CA ALA A 14 17.67 12.91 -11.89
C ALA A 14 17.09 12.57 -10.51
N PRO A 15 17.37 11.39 -9.93
CA PRO A 15 16.94 11.05 -8.57
C PRO A 15 17.37 12.09 -7.53
N ALA A 16 18.54 12.71 -7.69
CA ALA A 16 19.03 13.76 -6.80
C ALA A 16 18.13 15.01 -6.77
N LEU A 17 17.51 15.38 -7.90
CA LEU A 17 16.54 16.48 -7.94
C LEU A 17 15.27 16.13 -7.17
N LEU A 18 14.78 14.89 -7.29
CA LEU A 18 13.62 14.47 -6.51
C LEU A 18 13.96 14.41 -5.01
N ALA A 19 15.17 13.98 -4.67
CA ALA A 19 15.65 13.95 -3.29
C ALA A 19 15.80 15.36 -2.68
N SER A 20 16.07 16.40 -3.49
CA SER A 20 16.11 17.78 -2.98
C SER A 20 14.73 18.33 -2.59
N PHE A 21 13.64 17.61 -2.89
CA PHE A 21 12.29 17.89 -2.40
C PHE A 21 11.93 17.02 -1.18
N ASP A 22 12.90 16.72 -0.32
CA ASP A 22 12.76 15.93 0.90
C ASP A 22 12.32 14.46 0.70
N LEU A 23 12.48 13.92 -0.51
CA LEU A 23 12.41 12.47 -0.70
C LEU A 23 13.71 11.82 -0.23
N SER A 24 13.59 10.69 0.47
CA SER A 24 14.77 9.85 0.68
C SER A 24 15.33 9.37 -0.65
N GLU A 25 16.65 9.20 -0.73
CA GLU A 25 17.33 8.75 -1.94
C GLU A 25 16.74 7.45 -2.50
N THR A 26 16.42 6.49 -1.61
CA THR A 26 15.77 5.23 -1.99
C THR A 26 14.41 5.45 -2.63
N ARG A 27 13.59 6.38 -2.11
CA ARG A 27 12.27 6.70 -2.67
C ARG A 27 12.38 7.43 -4.00
N ALA A 28 13.31 8.37 -4.11
CA ALA A 28 13.59 9.08 -5.37
C ALA A 28 14.01 8.10 -6.48
N LEU A 29 14.95 7.18 -6.18
CA LEU A 29 15.38 6.13 -7.10
C LEU A 29 14.22 5.21 -7.50
N ALA A 30 13.41 4.77 -6.53
CA ALA A 30 12.26 3.90 -6.79
C ALA A 30 11.22 4.60 -7.68
N LEU A 31 10.93 5.88 -7.44
CA LEU A 31 9.98 6.67 -8.21
C LEU A 31 10.42 6.83 -9.67
N VAL A 32 11.68 7.22 -9.92
CA VAL A 32 12.22 7.34 -11.29
C VAL A 32 12.20 5.98 -12.00
N ARG A 33 12.58 4.90 -11.32
CA ARG A 33 12.55 3.54 -11.90
C ARG A 33 11.13 3.10 -12.26
N ALA A 34 10.17 3.32 -11.36
CA ALA A 34 8.76 3.02 -11.63
C ALA A 34 8.21 3.85 -12.79
N ALA A 35 8.53 5.14 -12.83
CA ALA A 35 8.16 6.03 -13.92
C ALA A 35 8.72 5.55 -15.27
N ARG A 36 9.96 5.04 -15.32
CA ARG A 36 10.55 4.45 -16.54
C ARG A 36 9.86 3.16 -16.98
N GLU A 37 9.35 2.36 -16.04
CA GLU A 37 8.56 1.18 -16.38
C GLU A 37 7.21 1.55 -17.01
N VAL A 38 6.59 2.61 -16.52
CA VAL A 38 5.30 3.12 -17.02
C VAL A 38 5.46 3.86 -18.34
N ALA A 39 6.35 4.85 -18.41
CA ALA A 39 6.64 5.61 -19.63
C ALA A 39 7.15 4.72 -20.77
N GLY A 40 7.84 3.61 -20.43
CA GLY A 40 8.29 2.62 -21.40
C GLY A 40 7.22 1.60 -21.82
N GLY A 41 5.97 1.71 -21.33
CA GLY A 41 4.85 0.82 -21.66
C GLY A 41 4.97 -0.60 -21.08
N ARG A 42 5.94 -0.86 -20.20
CA ARG A 42 6.14 -2.19 -19.60
C ARG A 42 5.20 -2.42 -18.42
N VAL A 43 4.74 -1.34 -17.79
CA VAL A 43 3.66 -1.31 -16.80
C VAL A 43 2.60 -0.35 -17.29
N ASP A 44 1.41 -0.85 -17.56
CA ASP A 44 0.22 -0.02 -17.74
C ASP A 44 -0.54 0.03 -16.42
N LEU A 45 -0.61 1.22 -15.80
CA LEU A 45 -1.29 1.43 -14.53
C LEU A 45 -2.82 1.36 -14.63
N HIS A 46 -3.36 1.46 -15.84
CA HIS A 46 -4.80 1.45 -16.13
C HIS A 46 -5.27 0.16 -16.80
N SER A 47 -4.34 -0.77 -17.07
CA SER A 47 -4.65 -2.10 -17.58
C SER A 47 -5.60 -2.83 -16.61
N PRO A 48 -6.62 -3.55 -17.09
CA PRO A 48 -7.47 -4.37 -16.22
C PRO A 48 -6.71 -5.50 -15.51
N ASP A 49 -5.60 -5.98 -16.09
CA ASP A 49 -4.63 -6.89 -15.45
C ASP A 49 -3.56 -6.05 -14.73
N HIS A 50 -3.88 -5.60 -13.52
CA HIS A 50 -2.95 -4.85 -12.68
C HIS A 50 -1.82 -5.74 -12.13
N GLU A 51 -2.11 -7.01 -11.85
CA GLU A 51 -1.20 -7.99 -11.26
C GLU A 51 0.07 -8.21 -12.07
N ARG A 52 -0.02 -8.17 -13.40
CA ARG A 52 1.17 -8.18 -14.27
C ARG A 52 2.06 -6.96 -14.02
N GLY A 53 1.47 -5.77 -13.92
CA GLY A 53 2.20 -4.53 -13.60
C GLY A 53 2.82 -4.58 -12.21
N TRP A 54 2.07 -5.05 -11.22
CA TRP A 54 2.51 -5.20 -9.84
C TRP A 54 3.73 -6.10 -9.69
N ARG A 55 3.73 -7.28 -10.32
CA ARG A 55 4.89 -8.19 -10.30
C ARG A 55 6.15 -7.49 -10.78
N ARG A 56 6.02 -6.66 -11.82
CA ARG A 56 7.14 -5.90 -12.38
C ARG A 56 7.59 -4.76 -11.46
N LEU A 57 6.64 -4.00 -10.89
CA LEU A 57 6.94 -2.92 -9.95
C LEU A 57 7.65 -3.45 -8.69
N ARG A 58 7.27 -4.63 -8.17
CA ARG A 58 7.90 -5.26 -7.00
C ARG A 58 9.37 -5.66 -7.21
N MET A 59 9.84 -5.74 -8.45
CA MET A 59 11.27 -5.96 -8.75
C MET A 59 12.11 -4.71 -8.48
N ILE A 60 11.50 -3.54 -8.31
CA ILE A 60 12.19 -2.29 -8.02
C ILE A 60 12.46 -2.22 -6.52
N ARG A 61 13.75 -2.19 -6.14
CA ARG A 61 14.16 -1.94 -4.75
C ARG A 61 13.46 -0.68 -4.21
N GLY A 62 12.73 -0.84 -3.12
CA GLY A 62 11.94 0.24 -2.50
C GLY A 62 10.44 0.15 -2.75
N ILE A 63 9.99 -0.76 -3.62
CA ILE A 63 8.56 -1.05 -3.86
C ILE A 63 8.26 -2.45 -3.33
N GLY A 64 7.54 -2.50 -2.19
CA GLY A 64 7.12 -3.75 -1.54
C GLY A 64 5.65 -4.10 -1.77
N SER A 65 5.18 -5.17 -1.13
CA SER A 65 3.75 -5.57 -1.11
C SER A 65 2.88 -4.40 -0.65
N TRP A 66 3.24 -3.77 0.46
CA TRP A 66 2.53 -2.60 1.01
C TRP A 66 2.32 -1.48 -0.01
N THR A 67 3.36 -1.10 -0.77
CA THR A 67 3.27 -0.03 -1.78
C THR A 67 2.29 -0.40 -2.90
N VAL A 68 2.37 -1.63 -3.38
CA VAL A 68 1.51 -2.13 -4.46
C VAL A 68 0.06 -2.27 -4.01
N GLN A 69 -0.17 -2.84 -2.83
CA GLN A 69 -1.52 -2.98 -2.27
C GLN A 69 -2.16 -1.61 -1.99
N THR A 70 -1.36 -0.62 -1.57
CA THR A 70 -1.83 0.77 -1.41
C THR A 70 -2.21 1.37 -2.77
N LEU A 71 -1.36 1.23 -3.79
CA LEU A 71 -1.68 1.65 -5.16
C LEU A 71 -2.97 0.98 -5.68
N ALA A 72 -3.12 -0.31 -5.42
CA ALA A 72 -4.28 -1.10 -5.82
C ALA A 72 -5.57 -0.49 -5.23
N LEU A 73 -5.61 -0.32 -3.90
CA LEU A 73 -6.78 0.15 -3.17
C LEU A 73 -7.12 1.62 -3.46
N THR A 74 -6.13 2.52 -3.46
CA THR A 74 -6.37 3.98 -3.50
C THR A 74 -6.24 4.59 -4.90
N GLY A 75 -5.48 3.94 -5.80
CA GLY A 75 -5.18 4.45 -7.13
C GLY A 75 -5.87 3.68 -8.27
N GLN A 76 -6.14 2.39 -8.08
CA GLN A 76 -6.60 1.49 -9.16
C GLN A 76 -8.00 0.90 -8.93
N GLY A 77 -8.68 1.30 -7.84
CA GLY A 77 -10.04 0.84 -7.55
C GLY A 77 -10.13 -0.65 -7.20
N ARG A 78 -9.02 -1.29 -6.82
CA ARG A 78 -8.99 -2.69 -6.38
C ARG A 78 -9.41 -2.79 -4.93
N LEU A 79 -10.73 -2.77 -4.74
CA LEU A 79 -11.39 -2.79 -3.44
C LEU A 79 -11.30 -4.14 -2.71
N ASP A 80 -10.76 -5.15 -3.39
CA ASP A 80 -10.37 -6.46 -2.86
C ASP A 80 -8.99 -6.45 -2.20
N GLN A 81 -8.17 -5.41 -2.43
CA GLN A 81 -6.81 -5.32 -1.91
C GLN A 81 -6.74 -4.43 -0.67
N LEU A 82 -5.94 -4.81 0.31
CA LEU A 82 -5.52 -3.96 1.43
C LEU A 82 -4.01 -4.07 1.63
N PRO A 83 -3.33 -3.04 2.19
CA PRO A 83 -1.93 -3.12 2.56
C PRO A 83 -1.75 -4.01 3.79
N ALA A 84 -1.82 -5.33 3.63
CA ALA A 84 -1.85 -6.29 4.73
C ALA A 84 -0.59 -6.23 5.63
N GLY A 85 0.56 -5.83 5.06
CA GLY A 85 1.79 -5.57 5.80
C GLY A 85 1.84 -4.23 6.54
N ASP A 86 0.78 -3.42 6.49
CA ASP A 86 0.73 -2.14 7.21
C ASP A 86 0.71 -2.37 8.72
N LEU A 87 1.54 -1.63 9.44
CA LEU A 87 1.67 -1.79 10.89
C LEU A 87 0.31 -1.70 11.61
N ALA A 88 -0.60 -0.80 11.20
CA ALA A 88 -1.91 -0.65 11.81
C ALA A 88 -2.75 -1.93 11.67
N PHE A 89 -2.72 -2.59 10.51
CA PHE A 89 -3.37 -3.87 10.31
C PHE A 89 -2.73 -4.98 11.14
N LEU A 90 -1.39 -5.06 11.18
CA LEU A 90 -0.68 -6.03 12.01
C LEU A 90 -1.06 -5.89 13.49
N LYS A 91 -1.16 -4.65 14.01
CA LYS A 91 -1.60 -4.39 15.40
C LYS A 91 -3.06 -4.77 15.62
N LEU A 92 -3.95 -4.36 14.71
CA LEU A 92 -5.38 -4.60 14.83
C LEU A 92 -5.68 -6.09 14.84
N VAL A 93 -5.22 -6.82 13.83
CA VAL A 93 -5.47 -8.25 13.68
C VAL A 93 -4.76 -9.04 14.77
N GLY A 94 -3.51 -8.68 15.12
CA GLY A 94 -2.79 -9.31 16.23
C GLY A 94 -3.57 -9.23 17.55
N ARG A 95 -4.08 -8.03 17.89
CA ARG A 95 -4.93 -7.83 19.06
C ARG A 95 -6.23 -8.61 18.98
N LEU A 96 -6.93 -8.60 17.83
CA LEU A 96 -8.21 -9.28 17.68
C LEU A 96 -8.09 -10.81 17.74
N ARG A 97 -6.97 -11.37 17.26
CA ARG A 97 -6.72 -12.83 17.27
C ARG A 97 -6.28 -13.33 18.65
N VAL A 98 -5.46 -12.55 19.36
CA VAL A 98 -4.77 -13.03 20.59
C VAL A 98 -5.32 -12.38 21.86
N GLY A 99 -6.01 -11.24 21.78
CA GLY A 99 -6.50 -10.47 22.93
C GLY A 99 -5.44 -9.61 23.63
N ASP A 100 -4.16 -9.67 23.20
CA ASP A 100 -3.07 -8.85 23.74
C ASP A 100 -2.94 -7.51 22.97
N PRO A 101 -2.96 -6.34 23.65
CA PRO A 101 -2.74 -5.03 23.03
C PRO A 101 -1.43 -4.88 22.25
N TRP A 102 -0.41 -5.66 22.58
CA TRP A 102 0.93 -5.61 22.00
C TRP A 102 1.17 -6.62 20.88
N ALA A 103 0.27 -7.60 20.72
CA ALA A 103 0.38 -8.62 19.68
C ALA A 103 0.44 -8.01 18.26
N ARG A 104 1.15 -8.70 17.38
CA ARG A 104 1.27 -8.38 15.96
C ARG A 104 0.98 -9.63 15.15
N ALA A 105 0.06 -9.50 14.21
CA ALA A 105 -0.11 -10.49 13.16
C ALA A 105 1.03 -10.37 12.13
N THR A 106 1.16 -11.39 11.30
CA THR A 106 1.92 -11.40 10.05
C THR A 106 1.06 -10.86 8.89
N GLU A 107 1.68 -10.50 7.76
CA GLU A 107 0.95 -10.08 6.55
C GLU A 107 -0.02 -11.16 6.06
N ASP A 108 0.37 -12.44 6.16
CA ASP A 108 -0.46 -13.58 5.77
C ASP A 108 -1.68 -13.74 6.71
N GLU A 109 -1.48 -13.60 8.02
CA GLU A 109 -2.59 -13.66 8.98
C GLU A 109 -3.57 -12.49 8.83
N VAL A 110 -3.11 -11.31 8.43
CA VAL A 110 -3.99 -10.19 8.05
C VAL A 110 -4.78 -10.55 6.79
N SER A 111 -4.12 -11.10 5.78
CA SER A 111 -4.77 -11.50 4.53
C SER A 111 -5.83 -12.58 4.78
N GLU A 112 -5.52 -13.58 5.60
CA GLU A 112 -6.45 -14.63 6.04
C GLU A 112 -7.64 -14.03 6.81
N PHE A 113 -7.37 -13.12 7.76
CA PHE A 113 -8.41 -12.50 8.58
C PHE A 113 -9.45 -11.75 7.73
N PHE A 114 -9.01 -11.09 6.65
CA PHE A 114 -9.90 -10.34 5.76
C PHE A 114 -10.43 -11.15 4.56
N ALA A 115 -9.94 -12.37 4.31
CA ALA A 115 -10.38 -13.21 3.20
C ALA A 115 -11.91 -13.46 3.14
N PRO A 116 -12.63 -13.67 4.27
CA PRO A 116 -14.08 -13.85 4.26
C PRO A 116 -14.89 -12.64 3.73
N TYR A 117 -14.27 -11.46 3.64
CA TYR A 117 -14.93 -10.24 3.16
C TYR A 117 -14.82 -10.05 1.64
N ALA A 118 -14.30 -11.03 0.90
CA ALA A 118 -14.24 -10.96 -0.56
C ALA A 118 -15.63 -10.69 -1.17
N PRO A 119 -15.72 -9.89 -2.25
CA PRO A 119 -14.62 -9.23 -2.98
C PRO A 119 -14.22 -7.85 -2.40
N TRP A 120 -14.62 -7.53 -1.17
CA TRP A 120 -14.50 -6.20 -0.55
C TRP A 120 -13.49 -6.15 0.61
N ALA A 121 -12.52 -7.05 0.65
CA ALA A 121 -11.56 -7.16 1.75
C ALA A 121 -10.82 -5.84 2.03
N GLY A 122 -10.49 -5.08 0.98
CA GLY A 122 -9.91 -3.74 1.07
C GLY A 122 -10.78 -2.75 1.84
N ILE A 123 -12.07 -2.67 1.47
CA ILE A 123 -13.05 -1.81 2.14
C ILE A 123 -13.28 -2.26 3.58
N ALA A 124 -13.44 -3.56 3.82
CA ALA A 124 -13.59 -4.11 5.17
C ALA A 124 -12.41 -3.72 6.06
N GLY A 125 -11.18 -3.81 5.55
CA GLY A 125 -9.97 -3.38 6.23
C GLY A 125 -10.00 -1.89 6.61
N VAL A 126 -10.36 -1.01 5.68
CA VAL A 126 -10.47 0.44 5.94
C VAL A 126 -11.48 0.74 7.04
N HIS A 127 -12.64 0.07 7.04
CA HIS A 127 -13.64 0.24 8.09
C HIS A 127 -13.15 -0.30 9.44
N ALA A 128 -12.48 -1.46 9.46
CA ALA A 128 -11.97 -2.07 10.68
C ALA A 128 -10.94 -1.17 11.39
N LEU A 129 -10.04 -0.52 10.64
CA LEU A 129 -9.08 0.44 11.21
C LEU A 129 -9.77 1.68 11.80
N ARG A 130 -10.83 2.19 11.16
CA ARG A 130 -11.61 3.33 11.66
C ARG A 130 -12.34 2.98 12.96
N SER A 131 -12.92 1.79 13.05
CA SER A 131 -13.62 1.31 14.24
C SER A 131 -12.67 0.95 15.38
N GLY A 132 -11.51 0.37 15.08
CA GLY A 132 -10.48 0.03 16.07
C GLY A 132 -9.83 1.25 16.73
N ALA A 133 -9.73 2.38 16.01
CA ALA A 133 -9.25 3.65 16.56
C ALA A 133 -10.19 4.25 17.62
N GLY A 134 -11.50 3.94 17.55
CA GLY A 134 -12.50 4.41 18.53
C GLY A 134 -12.53 3.59 19.83
N GLY A 135 -12.23 2.29 19.76
CA GLY A 135 -12.26 1.40 20.93
C GLY A 135 -11.14 1.64 21.95
N ALA A 136 -9.98 2.15 21.51
CA ALA A 136 -8.86 2.43 22.40
C ALA A 136 -9.10 3.64 23.34
N ALA A 137 -10.02 4.54 22.98
CA ALA A 137 -10.35 5.70 23.80
C ALA A 137 -11.35 5.38 24.94
N SER A 138 -12.04 4.24 24.89
CA SER A 138 -13.08 3.89 25.86
C SER A 138 -12.59 3.02 27.04
N SER A 139 -11.36 2.49 26.99
CA SER A 139 -10.82 1.60 28.04
C SER A 139 -10.00 2.31 29.12
N LEU A 140 -9.96 3.66 29.14
CA LEU A 140 -9.25 4.45 30.18
C LEU A 140 -10.18 5.02 31.27
N LYS A 141 -11.40 4.49 31.41
CA LYS A 141 -12.32 4.81 32.51
C LYS A 141 -12.86 3.52 33.15
N GLY A 142 -12.00 2.80 33.84
CA GLY A 142 -12.35 1.65 34.68
C GLY A 142 -11.40 1.58 35.86
#